data_AF-A0A920G5Y5-F1
#
_entry.id   AF-A0A920G5Y5-F1
#
_cell.length_a   1.000
_cell.length_b   1.000
_cell.length_c   1.000
_cell.angle_alpha   90.00
_cell.angle_beta   90.00
_cell.angle_gamma   90.00
#
_symmetry.space_group_name_H-M   'P 1'
#
loop_
_entity.id
_entity.type
_entity.pdbx_description
1 polymer ?
#
loop_
_entity_poly.entity_id
_entity_poly.type
_entity_poly.pdbx_seq_one_letter_code
_entity_poly.pdbx_strand_id
1 'polypeptide(L)' 'MIAGWTEGLQLMKPGSKFKFIIPPELGYGEGGAGQMIGPNATLLFDVELIAVVKQEEG' A
#
# COMPACT_ATOMS: atom_id res chain seq x y z
N MET A 1 -2.05 -4.49 -7.35
CA MET A 1 -1.71 -3.93 -6.02
C MET A 1 -0.22 -3.63 -6.05
N ILE A 2 0.24 -2.47 -5.57
CA ILE A 2 1.67 -2.16 -5.54
C ILE A 2 2.37 -2.98 -4.43
N ALA A 3 3.63 -3.35 -4.63
CA ALA A 3 4.37 -4.24 -3.74
C ALA A 3 4.43 -3.72 -2.29
N GLY A 4 4.58 -2.39 -2.13
CA GLY A 4 4.60 -1.75 -0.81
C GLY A 4 3.34 -1.99 0.03
N TRP A 5 2.17 -2.17 -0.59
CA TRP A 5 0.96 -2.57 0.15
C TRP A 5 1.01 -4.03 0.60
N THR A 6 1.43 -4.92 -0.29
CA THR A 6 1.52 -6.36 0.01
C THR A 6 2.46 -6.61 1.18
N GLU A 7 3.62 -5.97 1.20
CA GLU A 7 4.59 -6.13 2.30
C GLU A 7 4.15 -5.38 3.56
N GLY A 8 3.75 -4.11 3.43
CA GLY A 8 3.44 -3.25 4.58
C GLY A 8 2.24 -3.72 5.40
N LEU A 9 1.16 -4.17 4.74
CA LEU A 9 -0.04 -4.62 5.45
C LEU A 9 0.17 -5.91 6.23
N GLN A 10 1.08 -6.78 5.80
CA GLN A 10 1.41 -8.02 6.53
C GLN A 10 2.06 -7.75 7.89
N LEU A 11 2.65 -6.56 8.08
CA LEU A 11 3.28 -6.15 9.34
C LEU A 11 2.27 -5.54 10.33
N MET A 12 1.06 -5.22 9.88
CA MET A 12 0.06 -4.50 10.67
C MET A 12 -0.84 -5.45 11.45
N LYS A 13 -1.36 -4.97 12.59
CA LYS A 13 -2.43 -5.60 13.36
C LYS A 13 -3.70 -4.75 13.31
N PRO A 14 -4.91 -5.33 13.34
CA PRO A 14 -6.14 -4.54 13.44
C PRO A 14 -6.10 -3.51 14.57
N GLY A 15 -6.58 -2.30 14.31
CA GLY A 15 -6.49 -1.12 15.17
C GLY A 15 -5.20 -0.31 15.07
N SER A 16 -4.16 -0.80 14.37
CA SER A 16 -2.91 -0.06 14.21
C SER A 16 -2.99 1.04 13.15
N LYS A 17 -2.24 2.12 13.38
CA LYS A 17 -2.09 3.25 12.44
C LYS A 17 -0.64 3.43 12.04
N PHE A 18 -0.36 3.36 10.75
CA PHE A 18 1.00 3.41 10.19
C PHE A 18 1.09 4.53 9.16
N LYS A 19 2.28 5.10 9.02
CA LYS A 19 2.64 5.95 7.87
C LYS A 19 3.51 5.14 6.93
N PHE A 20 3.05 4.91 5.70
CA PHE A 20 3.85 4.26 4.68
C PHE A 20 4.48 5.30 3.77
N ILE A 21 5.80 5.19 3.62
CA ILE A 21 6.58 5.91 2.61
C ILE A 21 7.02 4.84 1.63
N ILE A 22 6.37 4.81 0.47
CA ILE A 22 6.58 3.78 -0.54
C ILE A 22 7.41 4.40 -1.68
N PRO A 23 8.69 4.01 -1.82
CA PRO A 23 9.52 4.48 -2.90
C PRO A 23 9.02 3.90 -4.24
N PRO A 24 9.34 4.52 -5.38
CA PRO A 24 8.73 4.18 -6.67
C PRO A 24 8.94 2.73 -7.09
N GLU A 25 10.04 2.08 -6.68
CA GLU A 25 10.34 0.68 -6.96
C GLU A 25 9.34 -0.29 -6.32
N LEU A 26 8.72 0.12 -5.21
CA LEU A 26 7.64 -0.60 -4.52
C LEU A 26 6.26 -0.03 -4.82
N GLY A 27 6.20 1.04 -5.63
CA GLY A 27 5.02 1.77 -6.04
C GLY A 27 4.66 1.53 -7.51
N TYR A 28 4.60 2.60 -8.29
CA TYR A 28 4.23 2.56 -9.71
C TYR A 28 5.43 2.71 -10.68
N GLY A 29 6.66 2.83 -10.15
CA GLY A 29 7.88 2.95 -10.94
C GLY A 29 7.85 4.10 -11.96
N GLU A 30 8.59 3.93 -13.05
CA GLU A 30 8.70 4.90 -14.14
C GLU A 30 7.37 5.08 -14.91
N GLY A 31 6.47 4.11 -14.85
CA GLY A 31 5.19 4.14 -15.57
C GLY A 31 4.14 5.05 -14.91
N GLY A 32 4.25 5.32 -13.61
CA GLY A 32 3.24 6.06 -12.85
C GLY A 32 1.87 5.36 -12.88
N ALA A 33 0.81 6.11 -12.54
CA ALA A 33 -0.57 5.61 -12.58
C ALA A 33 -1.51 6.65 -13.22
N GLY A 34 -1.74 6.47 -14.52
CA GLY A 34 -2.61 7.35 -15.32
C GLY A 34 -2.15 8.81 -15.26
N GLN A 35 -3.09 9.73 -15.09
CA GLN A 35 -2.79 11.17 -14.95
C GLN A 35 -2.59 11.61 -13.49
N MET A 36 -2.84 10.73 -12.52
CA MET A 36 -2.88 11.10 -11.10
C MET A 36 -1.51 10.95 -10.43
N ILE A 37 -0.73 9.95 -10.83
CA ILE A 37 0.58 9.66 -10.24
C ILE A 37 1.62 9.69 -11.34
N GLY A 38 2.56 10.64 -11.24
CA GLY A 38 3.65 10.78 -12.20
C GLY A 38 4.71 9.67 -12.11
N PRO A 39 5.57 9.57 -13.13
CA PRO A 39 6.74 8.69 -13.12
C PRO A 39 7.60 8.87 -11.86
N ASN A 40 8.10 7.77 -11.30
CA ASN A 40 9.04 7.75 -10.16
C ASN A 40 8.56 8.50 -8.90
N ALA A 41 7.25 8.66 -8.75
CA ALA A 41 6.69 9.29 -7.55
C ALA A 41 6.88 8.39 -6.32
N THR A 42 7.37 8.98 -5.23
CA THR A 42 7.27 8.39 -3.89
C THR A 42 5.87 8.63 -3.34
N LEU A 43 5.25 7.60 -2.79
CA LEU A 43 3.90 7.68 -2.26
C LEU A 43 3.92 7.73 -0.73
N LEU A 44 3.13 8.63 -0.17
CA LEU A 44 2.96 8.76 1.27
C LEU A 44 1.51 8.45 1.63
N PHE A 45 1.31 7.47 2.51
CA PHE A 45 -0.01 7.05 2.96
C PHE A 45 -0.11 7.06 4.48
N ASP A 46 -1.24 7.54 4.98
CA ASP A 46 -1.69 7.31 6.35
C ASP A 46 -2.69 6.16 6.34
N VAL A 47 -2.36 5.08 7.04
CA VAL A 47 -3.07 3.80 6.96
C VAL A 47 -3.58 3.42 8.34
N GLU A 48 -4.85 3.06 8.42
CA GLU A 48 -5.45 2.45 9.61
C GLU A 48 -6.02 1.08 9.23
N LEU A 49 -5.53 0.02 9.88
CA LEU A 49 -6.03 -1.32 9.62
C LEU A 49 -7.26 -1.58 10.50
N ILE A 50 -8.45 -1.63 9.90
CA ILE A 50 -9.71 -1.79 10.65
C ILE A 50 -9.95 -3.25 11.03
N ALA A 51 -9.87 -4.17 10.06
CA ALA A 51 -10.12 -5.59 10.27
C ALA A 51 -9.40 -6.45 9.22
N VAL A 52 -9.16 -7.72 9.55
CA VAL A 52 -8.76 -8.76 8.59
C VAL A 52 -9.91 -9.75 8.49
N VAL A 53 -10.53 -9.81 7.31
CA VAL A 53 -11.67 -10.70 7.04
C VAL A 53 -11.15 -11.93 6.32
N LYS A 54 -11.40 -13.11 6.88
CA LYS A 54 -11.13 -14.37 6.17
C LYS A 54 -12.18 -14.53 5.08
N GLN A 55 -11.74 -14.90 3.88
CA GLN A 55 -12.65 -15.39 2.85
C GLN A 55 -13.15 -16.76 3.32
N GLU A 56 -14.46 -16.93 3.46
CA GLU A 56 -15.01 -18.26 3.72
C GLU A 56 -14.94 -19.06 2.42
N GLU A 57 -14.29 -20.22 2.48
CA GLU A 57 -14.26 -21.19 1.38
C GLU A 57 -15.65 -21.82 1.30
N GLY A 58 -16.34 -21.57 0.19
CA GLY A 58 -17.66 -22.16 -0.12
C GLY A 58 -17.57 -23.58 -0.64
#